data_AF-A0A402B1Q9-F1
#
_entry.id   AF-A0A402B1Q9-F1
#
_cell.length_a   1.000
_cell.length_b   1.000
_cell.length_c   1.000
_cell.angle_alpha   90.00
_cell.angle_beta   90.00
_cell.angle_gamma   90.00
#
_symmetry.space_group_name_H-M   'P 1'
#
loop_
_entity.id
_entity.type
_entity.pdbx_description
1 polymer ?
#
loop_
_entity_poly.entity_id
_entity_poly.type
_entity_poly.pdbx_seq_one_letter_code
_entity_poly.pdbx_strand_id
1 'polypeptide(L)'
;MSENEVVNSEQFLIPLVIPEKRDIEIPDAAPVRLQTLDLARHIAIAPDRKQYVVATFADRNMGRAYVTYVYPQQGGYHTLVRLPVCEFVADDADDAIERHIKLVQVIQQGKLKTYLKQNH
;
A
#
# COMPACT_ATOMS: atom_id res chain seq x y z
N MET A 1 -27.45 -22.40 -40.23
CA MET A 1 -27.76 -21.26 -39.34
C MET A 1 -27.33 -21.71 -37.95
N SER A 2 -26.11 -21.39 -37.54
CA SER A 2 -25.58 -21.78 -36.23
C SER A 2 -26.03 -20.75 -35.22
N GLU A 3 -26.82 -21.16 -34.24
CA GLU A 3 -27.24 -20.32 -33.12
C GLU A 3 -26.01 -20.04 -32.27
N ASN A 4 -25.50 -18.80 -32.34
CA ASN A 4 -24.50 -18.33 -31.39
C ASN A 4 -25.21 -18.11 -30.05
N GLU A 5 -24.99 -19.01 -29.10
CA GLU A 5 -25.31 -18.77 -27.69
C GLU A 5 -24.54 -17.54 -27.22
N VAL A 6 -25.25 -16.42 -27.10
CA VAL A 6 -24.75 -15.25 -26.40
C VAL A 6 -24.76 -15.60 -24.92
N VAL A 7 -23.63 -16.09 -24.42
CA VAL A 7 -23.41 -16.29 -22.99
C VAL A 7 -23.58 -14.94 -22.31
N ASN A 8 -24.76 -14.74 -21.70
CA ASN A 8 -25.06 -13.61 -20.85
C ASN A 8 -24.13 -13.70 -19.63
N SER A 9 -22.94 -13.12 -19.78
CA SER A 9 -21.97 -12.99 -18.70
C SER A 9 -22.51 -11.93 -17.77
N GLU A 10 -23.36 -12.34 -16.83
CA GLU A 10 -23.83 -11.50 -15.74
C GLU A 10 -22.60 -10.94 -15.02
N GLN A 11 -22.32 -9.65 -15.24
CA GLN A 11 -21.27 -8.94 -14.53
C GLN A 11 -21.75 -8.72 -13.10
N PHE A 12 -21.41 -9.65 -12.21
CA PHE A 12 -21.65 -9.48 -10.78
C PHE A 12 -20.71 -8.39 -10.25
N LEU A 13 -21.28 -7.31 -9.72
CA LEU A 13 -20.53 -6.29 -9.00
C LEU A 13 -20.10 -6.89 -7.65
N ILE A 14 -18.79 -7.11 -7.47
CA ILE A 14 -18.24 -7.50 -6.16
C ILE A 14 -18.46 -6.34 -5.19
N PRO A 15 -19.16 -6.53 -4.06
CA PRO A 15 -19.36 -5.47 -3.08
C PRO A 15 -18.02 -4.94 -2.55
N LEU A 16 -17.83 -3.62 -2.61
CA LEU A 16 -16.61 -3.00 -2.10
C LEU A 16 -16.55 -3.14 -0.58
N VAL A 17 -15.58 -3.92 -0.09
CA VAL A 17 -15.30 -4.01 1.35
C VAL A 17 -14.39 -2.85 1.74
N ILE A 18 -14.95 -1.82 2.36
CA ILE A 18 -14.20 -0.68 2.87
C ILE A 18 -13.62 -1.06 4.24
N PRO A 19 -12.29 -1.07 4.41
CA PRO A 19 -11.67 -1.37 5.70
C PRO A 19 -11.88 -0.22 6.69
N GLU A 20 -11.91 -0.56 7.99
CA GLU A 20 -11.87 0.44 9.04
C GLU A 20 -10.52 1.16 9.02
N LYS A 21 -10.55 2.49 8.97
CA LYS A 21 -9.36 3.33 8.95
C LYS A 21 -8.73 3.34 10.34
N ARG A 22 -7.41 3.14 10.40
CA ARG A 22 -6.66 3.15 11.66
C ARG A 22 -5.90 4.48 11.76
N ASP A 23 -6.28 5.31 12.72
CA ASP A 23 -5.49 6.48 13.09
C ASP A 23 -4.27 6.01 13.89
N ILE A 24 -3.11 6.01 13.23
CA ILE A 24 -1.85 5.56 13.81
C ILE A 24 -0.90 6.76 13.80
N GLU A 25 -0.38 7.12 14.96
CA GLU A 25 0.65 8.15 15.06
C GLU A 25 2.03 7.50 15.01
N ILE A 26 2.87 7.96 14.07
CA ILE A 26 4.27 7.53 13.98
C ILE A 26 5.15 8.79 14.13
N PRO A 27 6.06 8.83 15.12
CA PRO A 27 6.97 9.95 15.32
C PRO A 27 7.72 10.29 14.03
N ASP A 28 7.83 11.58 13.72
CA ASP A 28 8.54 12.11 12.54
C ASP A 28 8.06 11.56 11.18
N ALA A 29 6.83 11.05 11.10
CA ALA A 29 6.18 10.65 9.86
C ALA A 29 4.80 11.29 9.77
N ALA A 30 4.62 12.19 8.79
CA ALA A 30 3.37 12.90 8.63
C ALA A 30 2.27 11.96 8.08
N PRO A 31 1.08 11.91 8.70
CA PRO A 31 -0.04 11.18 8.13
C PRO A 31 -0.50 11.86 6.83
N VAL A 32 -0.94 11.05 5.88
CA VAL A 32 -1.49 11.51 4.59
C VAL A 32 -2.97 11.24 4.57
N ARG A 33 -3.73 12.08 3.86
CA ARG A 33 -5.15 11.83 3.59
C ARG A 33 -5.36 10.42 3.02
N LEU A 34 -6.09 9.60 3.77
CA LEU A 34 -6.40 8.22 3.41
C LEU A 34 -7.39 8.16 2.23
N GLN A 35 -7.08 7.29 1.27
CA GLN A 35 -8.00 6.88 0.20
C GLN A 35 -9.03 5.86 0.74
N THR A 36 -10.02 5.51 -0.08
CA THR A 36 -11.16 4.67 0.34
C THR A 36 -10.74 3.32 0.93
N LEU A 37 -9.70 2.69 0.39
CA LEU A 37 -9.24 1.36 0.81
C LEU A 37 -8.03 1.40 1.75
N ASP A 38 -7.50 2.59 2.03
CA ASP A 38 -6.34 2.72 2.91
C ASP A 38 -6.71 2.40 4.35
N LEU A 39 -5.92 1.53 4.96
CA LEU A 39 -5.86 1.35 6.41
C LEU A 39 -4.97 2.43 7.04
N ALA A 40 -3.82 2.71 6.41
CA ALA A 40 -2.83 3.68 6.89
C ALA A 40 -2.00 4.25 5.74
N ARG A 41 -1.59 5.52 5.85
CA ARG A 41 -0.70 6.17 4.88
C ARG A 41 0.16 7.24 5.54
N HIS A 42 1.47 7.12 5.39
CA HIS A 42 2.45 8.05 5.96
C HIS A 42 3.51 8.47 4.96
N ILE A 43 4.04 9.68 5.14
CA ILE A 43 5.29 10.10 4.50
C ILE A 43 6.43 9.83 5.46
N ALA A 44 7.35 8.95 5.07
CA ALA A 44 8.58 8.67 5.78
C ALA A 44 9.75 9.38 5.09
N ILE A 45 10.52 10.17 5.86
CA ILE A 45 11.67 10.91 5.35
C ILE A 45 12.94 10.19 5.78
N ALA A 46 13.75 9.74 4.83
CA ALA A 46 15.03 9.13 5.10
C ALA A 46 16.10 10.18 5.46
N PRO A 47 17.22 9.79 6.12
CA PRO A 47 18.30 10.72 6.49
C PRO A 47 18.94 11.43 5.29
N ASP A 48 18.90 10.83 4.11
CA ASP A 48 19.37 11.43 2.85
C ASP A 48 18.35 12.40 2.22
N ARG A 49 17.29 12.76 2.99
CA ARG A 49 16.17 13.62 2.61
C ARG A 49 15.27 13.06 1.51
N LYS A 50 15.46 11.80 1.09
CA LYS A 50 14.49 11.15 0.21
C LYS A 50 13.21 10.88 0.97
N GLN A 51 12.09 11.21 0.33
CA GLN A 51 10.77 10.99 0.87
C GLN A 51 10.17 9.74 0.26
N TYR A 52 9.46 8.98 1.08
CA TYR A 52 8.74 7.79 0.67
C TYR A 52 7.33 7.85 1.22
N VAL A 53 6.36 7.44 0.41
CA VAL A 53 5.00 7.18 0.88
C VAL A 53 4.92 5.70 1.23
N VAL A 54 4.56 5.40 2.48
CA VAL A 54 4.17 4.06 2.91
C VAL A 54 2.65 4.02 2.94
N ALA A 55 2.04 3.11 2.20
CA ALA A 55 0.59 2.96 2.13
C ALA A 55 0.21 1.52 2.37
N THR A 56 -0.74 1.29 3.29
CA THR A 56 -1.31 -0.02 3.57
C THR A 56 -2.79 0.02 3.28
N PHE A 57 -3.28 -0.91 2.47
CA PHE A 57 -4.69 -0.97 2.06
C PHE A 57 -5.17 -2.41 1.90
N ALA A 58 -6.50 -2.58 1.98
CA ALA A 58 -7.14 -3.86 1.70
C ALA A 58 -7.24 -4.04 0.18
N ASP A 59 -6.69 -5.12 -0.36
CA ASP A 59 -6.69 -5.42 -1.80
C ASP A 59 -7.50 -6.69 -2.12
N ARG A 60 -8.60 -6.86 -1.37
CA ARG A 60 -9.45 -8.06 -1.42
C ARG A 60 -10.05 -8.29 -2.80
N ASN A 61 -10.24 -7.23 -3.56
CA ASN A 61 -10.78 -7.28 -4.92
C ASN A 61 -9.80 -7.93 -5.92
N MET A 62 -8.50 -7.98 -5.61
CA MET A 62 -7.48 -8.68 -6.40
C MET A 62 -7.05 -10.02 -5.78
N GLY A 63 -7.81 -10.54 -4.81
CA GLY A 63 -7.53 -11.80 -4.14
C GLY A 63 -6.40 -11.74 -3.10
N ARG A 64 -5.93 -10.53 -2.75
CA ARG A 64 -4.92 -10.28 -1.70
C ARG A 64 -5.60 -9.72 -0.46
N ALA A 65 -5.20 -10.11 0.74
CA ALA A 65 -5.87 -9.61 1.95
C ALA A 65 -5.51 -8.14 2.22
N TYR A 66 -4.28 -7.88 2.64
CA TYR A 66 -3.75 -6.54 2.89
C TYR A 66 -2.39 -6.38 2.22
N VAL A 67 -2.16 -5.21 1.62
CA VAL A 67 -0.91 -4.91 0.92
C VAL A 67 -0.31 -3.63 1.47
N THR A 68 0.98 -3.68 1.79
CA THR A 68 1.78 -2.52 2.17
C THR A 68 2.79 -2.22 1.08
N TYR A 69 2.67 -1.04 0.48
CA TYR A 69 3.56 -0.53 -0.55
C TYR A 69 4.43 0.61 -0.04
N VAL A 70 5.66 0.68 -0.55
CA VAL A 70 6.55 1.83 -0.38
C VAL A 70 6.82 2.46 -1.73
N TYR A 71 6.46 3.73 -1.89
CA TYR A 71 6.68 4.50 -3.12
C TYR A 71 7.70 5.62 -2.88
N PRO A 72 8.60 5.92 -3.82
CA PRO A 72 9.40 7.13 -3.74
C PRO A 72 8.51 8.35 -4.01
N GLN A 73 8.52 9.33 -3.12
CA GLN A 73 7.81 10.59 -3.34
C GLN A 73 8.69 11.54 -4.12
N GLN A 74 8.37 11.72 -5.40
CA GLN A 74 9.01 12.72 -6.24
C GLN A 74 8.24 14.04 -6.11
N GLY A 75 8.86 15.04 -5.49
CA GLY A 75 8.25 16.32 -5.09
C GLY A 75 7.79 17.21 -6.25
N GLY A 76 6.79 16.78 -7.01
CA GLY A 76 6.11 17.57 -8.05
C GLY A 76 6.01 16.92 -9.43
N TYR A 77 6.64 15.76 -9.66
CA TYR A 77 6.50 15.07 -10.94
C TYR A 77 5.19 14.27 -10.99
N HIS A 78 4.33 14.58 -11.96
CA HIS A 78 3.20 13.75 -12.35
C HIS A 78 3.71 12.44 -12.98
N THR A 79 4.00 11.45 -12.15
CA THR A 79 4.29 10.10 -12.62
C THR A 79 2.97 9.45 -13.06
N LEU A 80 2.88 9.08 -14.34
CA LEU A 80 1.76 8.28 -14.88
C LEU A 80 1.65 6.92 -14.19
N VAL A 81 2.76 6.42 -13.63
CA VAL A 81 2.84 5.14 -12.90
C VAL A 81 3.64 5.34 -11.61
N ARG A 82 3.09 4.94 -10.47
CA ARG A 82 3.82 4.83 -9.20
C ARG A 82 4.44 3.45 -9.11
N LEU A 83 5.73 3.34 -9.40
CA LEU A 83 6.46 2.09 -9.22
C LEU A 83 6.83 1.93 -7.74
N PRO A 84 6.34 0.89 -7.05
CA PRO A 84 6.74 0.63 -5.68
C PRO A 84 8.20 0.19 -5.64
N VAL A 85 8.91 0.64 -4.61
CA VAL A 85 10.25 0.14 -4.27
C VAL A 85 10.15 -1.29 -3.73
N CYS A 86 9.07 -1.59 -3.01
CA CYS A 86 8.75 -2.92 -2.51
C CYS A 86 7.24 -3.06 -2.23
N GLU A 87 6.80 -4.31 -2.14
CA GLU A 87 5.47 -4.69 -1.73
C GLU A 87 5.53 -5.82 -0.70
N PHE A 88 4.62 -5.79 0.28
CA PHE A 88 4.45 -6.88 1.24
C PHE A 88 2.97 -7.19 1.37
N VAL A 89 2.63 -8.48 1.39
CA VAL A 89 1.27 -8.96 1.62
C VAL A 89 1.16 -9.50 3.04
N ALA A 90 0.03 -9.26 3.67
CA ALA A 90 -0.35 -9.82 4.96
C ALA A 90 -1.80 -10.30 4.89
N ASP A 91 -2.08 -11.41 5.57
CA ASP A 91 -3.43 -12.00 5.65
C ASP A 91 -4.30 -11.25 6.67
N ASP A 92 -3.67 -10.63 7.66
CA ASP A 92 -4.31 -9.91 8.75
C ASP A 92 -3.98 -8.41 8.75
N ALA A 93 -4.94 -7.62 9.26
CA ALA A 93 -4.83 -6.17 9.30
C ALA A 93 -3.78 -5.69 10.32
N ASP A 94 -3.69 -6.34 11.48
CA ASP A 94 -2.75 -5.95 12.53
C ASP A 94 -1.31 -6.25 12.10
N ASP A 95 -1.08 -7.39 11.46
CA ASP A 95 0.21 -7.72 10.83
C ASP A 95 0.61 -6.69 9.75
N ALA A 96 -0.35 -6.27 8.93
CA ALA A 96 -0.13 -5.27 7.89
C ALA A 96 0.26 -3.91 8.49
N ILE A 97 -0.38 -3.52 9.60
CA ILE A 97 -0.10 -2.29 10.34
C ILE A 97 1.25 -2.35 11.07
N GLU A 98 1.58 -3.46 11.74
CA GLU A 98 2.89 -3.60 12.38
C GLU A 98 4.00 -3.46 11.33
N ARG A 99 3.81 -4.09 10.16
CA ARG A 99 4.73 -3.96 9.03
C ARG A 99 4.79 -2.54 8.49
N HIS A 100 3.66 -1.84 8.41
CA HIS A 100 3.61 -0.43 8.02
C HIS A 100 4.50 0.43 8.92
N ILE A 101 4.30 0.33 10.24
CA ILE A 101 5.05 1.07 11.25
C ILE A 101 6.54 0.73 11.13
N LYS A 102 6.86 -0.56 10.99
CA LYS A 102 8.25 -1.01 10.84
C LYS A 102 8.92 -0.43 9.60
N LEU A 103 8.24 -0.40 8.47
CA LEU A 103 8.78 0.15 7.22
C LEU A 103 9.03 1.65 7.33
N VAL A 104 8.12 2.41 7.94
CA VAL A 104 8.32 3.84 8.21
C VAL A 104 9.59 4.04 9.05
N GLN A 105 9.75 3.30 10.14
CA GLN A 105 10.95 3.39 10.99
C GLN A 105 12.23 2.98 10.25
N VAL A 106 12.18 1.92 9.44
CA VAL A 106 13.32 1.47 8.63
C VAL A 106 13.76 2.55 7.63
N ILE A 107 12.80 3.25 7.02
CA ILE A 107 13.05 4.37 6.11
C ILE A 107 13.68 5.54 6.86
N GLN A 108 13.10 5.94 8.00
CA GLN A 108 13.62 7.02 8.85
C GLN A 108 15.05 6.73 9.35
N GLN A 109 15.40 5.47 9.55
CA GLN A 109 16.76 5.04 9.92
C GLN A 109 17.72 4.94 8.72
N GLY A 110 17.26 5.17 7.49
CA GLY A 110 18.08 5.03 6.28
C GLY A 110 18.41 3.57 5.92
N LYS A 111 17.68 2.60 6.49
CA LYS A 111 17.99 1.16 6.38
C LYS A 111 17.17 0.44 5.31
N LEU A 112 16.33 1.14 4.54
CA LEU A 112 15.43 0.53 3.56
C LEU A 112 16.13 -0.47 2.63
N LYS A 113 17.23 -0.09 1.98
CA LYS A 113 17.95 -0.99 1.07
C LYS A 113 18.45 -2.27 1.75
N THR A 114 18.98 -2.15 2.97
CA THR A 114 19.48 -3.31 3.72
C THR A 114 18.33 -4.21 4.16
N TYR A 115 17.24 -3.61 4.63
CA TYR A 115 16.03 -4.34 5.01
C TYR A 115 15.45 -5.13 3.84
N LEU A 116 15.38 -4.53 2.65
CA LEU A 116 14.89 -5.22 1.46
C LEU A 116 15.76 -6.40 1.06
N LYS A 117 17.09 -6.29 1.16
CA LYS A 117 18.00 -7.43 0.87
C LYS A 117 17.82 -8.62 1.81
N GLN A 118 17.31 -8.40 3.02
CA GLN A 118 17.13 -9.45 4.04
C GLN A 118 15.75 -10.12 3.97
N ASN A 119 14.78 -9.48 3.29
CA ASN A 119 13.39 -9.90 3.24
C ASN A 119 12.93 -10.13 1.79
N HIS A 120 13.88 -10.50 0.92
CA HIS A 120 13.66 -10.81 -0.50
C HIS A 120 13.96 -12.29 -0.79
#